data_AF-A0A7J9EZ34-F1
#
_entry.id   AF-A0A7J9EZ34-F1
#
_cell.length_a   1.000
_cell.length_b   1.000
_cell.length_c   1.000
_cell.angle_alpha   90.00
_cell.angle_beta   90.00
_cell.angle_gamma   90.00
#
_symmetry.space_group_name_H-M   'P 1'
#
loop_
_entity.id
_entity.type
_entity.pdbx_description
1 polymer ?
#
loop_
_entity_poly.entity_id
_entity_poly.type
_entity_poly.pdbx_seq_one_letter_code
_entity_poly.pdbx_strand_id
1 'polypeptide(L)'
;MEEMKMEKMHTWISSSINYTSCFHTLSTIQIFYCHQLKDMTWLILTPNLRTLYIYWRAKMEEILNEGKLGEVVGVIGIPYPKPILKLETLNLRDLLKLKSIYWDALPFPCLKHIRIAHCQELQKHPLNSDSAKGNLLTIEGSKDWWETVEWKMKPLEMLFSLL
;
A
#
# COMPACT_ATOMS: atom_id res chain seq x y z
N MET A 1 20.23 3.81 16.19
CA MET A 1 18.97 3.07 15.95
C MET A 1 19.33 2.02 14.91
N GLU A 2 19.46 0.77 15.31
CA GLU A 2 19.90 -0.30 14.42
C GLU A 2 18.80 -0.62 13.43
N GLU A 3 19.06 -0.45 12.13
CA GLU A 3 18.17 -0.90 11.06
C GLU A 3 17.95 -2.41 11.22
N MET A 4 16.68 -2.84 11.15
CA MET A 4 16.33 -4.26 11.20
C MET A 4 16.89 -4.93 9.94
N LYS A 5 18.04 -5.60 10.07
CA LYS A 5 18.70 -6.31 8.97
C LYS A 5 17.82 -7.45 8.45
N MET A 6 17.61 -7.51 7.15
CA MET A 6 16.82 -8.54 6.46
C MET A 6 17.29 -9.97 6.80
N GLU A 7 18.58 -10.14 7.10
CA GLU A 7 19.19 -11.38 7.60
C GLU A 7 18.49 -11.94 8.85
N LYS A 8 18.07 -11.09 9.79
CA LYS A 8 17.31 -11.51 10.98
C LYS A 8 15.87 -11.89 10.64
N MET A 9 15.32 -11.34 9.55
CA MET A 9 14.00 -11.69 9.03
C MET A 9 14.02 -13.10 8.44
N HIS A 10 15.08 -13.48 7.71
CA HIS A 10 15.27 -14.84 7.17
C HIS A 10 15.34 -15.92 8.25
N THR A 11 16.02 -15.66 9.36
CA THR A 11 16.11 -16.64 10.48
C THR A 11 14.75 -16.83 11.17
N TRP A 12 13.97 -15.76 11.28
CA TRP A 12 12.62 -15.82 11.86
C TRP A 12 11.63 -16.56 10.93
N ILE A 13 11.73 -16.30 9.62
CA ILE A 13 10.96 -16.99 8.55
C ILE A 13 11.31 -18.48 8.49
N SER A 14 12.59 -18.84 8.58
CA SER A 14 13.05 -20.24 8.50
C SER A 14 12.61 -21.10 9.70
N SER A 15 12.42 -20.50 10.88
CA SER A 15 11.95 -21.23 12.07
C SER A 15 10.43 -21.42 12.11
N SER A 16 9.69 -20.76 11.22
CA SER A 16 8.24 -20.74 11.18
C SER A 16 7.74 -21.27 9.82
N ILE A 17 7.73 -22.59 9.64
CA ILE A 17 7.11 -23.29 8.49
C ILE A 17 5.57 -23.14 8.46
N ASN A 18 5.03 -22.16 9.17
CA ASN A 18 3.69 -21.66 8.96
C ASN A 18 3.81 -20.16 8.69
N TYR A 19 3.27 -19.71 7.56
CA TYR A 19 2.97 -18.30 7.30
C TYR A 19 1.92 -17.82 8.31
N THR A 20 2.28 -17.77 9.58
CA THR A 20 1.47 -17.18 10.64
C THR A 20 1.67 -15.69 10.47
N SER A 21 0.76 -15.07 9.73
CA SER A 21 0.61 -13.62 9.71
C SER A 21 0.66 -13.10 11.14
N CYS A 22 1.78 -12.52 11.55
CA CYS A 22 2.03 -12.28 12.99
C CYS A 22 1.06 -11.25 13.58
N PHE A 23 0.34 -10.53 12.72
CA PHE A 23 -0.58 -9.46 13.07
C PHE A 23 -1.99 -9.75 12.53
N HIS A 24 -2.51 -10.95 12.76
CA HIS A 24 -3.86 -11.35 12.34
C HIS A 24 -4.97 -10.43 12.86
N THR A 25 -4.79 -9.77 14.00
CA THR A 25 -5.81 -8.85 14.56
C THR A 25 -5.63 -7.41 14.09
N LEU A 26 -4.50 -7.08 13.47
CA LEU A 26 -4.18 -5.70 13.12
C LEU A 26 -5.01 -5.27 11.90
N SER A 27 -5.98 -4.40 12.17
CA SER A 27 -6.89 -3.86 11.16
C SER A 27 -6.55 -2.44 10.73
N THR A 28 -5.78 -1.71 11.55
CA THR A 28 -5.51 -0.29 11.33
C THR A 28 -4.04 0.00 11.61
N ILE A 29 -3.40 0.67 10.65
CA ILE A 29 -2.03 1.15 10.77
C ILE A 29 -2.03 2.64 10.47
N GLN A 30 -1.41 3.41 11.36
CA GLN A 30 -1.20 4.83 11.15
C GLN A 30 0.28 5.13 11.37
N ILE A 31 0.92 5.69 10.36
CA ILE A 31 2.32 6.11 10.42
C ILE A 31 2.35 7.61 10.24
N PHE A 32 2.77 8.27 11.32
CA PHE A 32 3.08 9.67 11.33
C PHE A 32 4.55 9.80 11.68
N TYR A 33 5.17 10.79 11.09
CA TYR A 33 6.41 11.28 11.63
C TYR A 33 7.67 10.32 11.61
N CYS A 34 7.85 9.39 10.63
CA CYS A 34 8.99 8.42 10.56
C CYS A 34 10.07 8.57 9.42
N HIS A 35 11.28 9.15 9.67
CA HIS A 35 12.26 9.57 8.60
C HIS A 35 13.11 8.46 8.01
N GLN A 36 13.18 7.34 8.70
CA GLN A 36 14.05 6.24 8.31
C GLN A 36 13.29 5.11 7.61
N LEU A 37 11.95 5.19 7.57
CA LEU A 37 11.12 4.19 6.92
C LEU A 37 11.22 4.33 5.39
N LYS A 38 11.83 3.33 4.75
CA LYS A 38 12.09 3.30 3.30
C LYS A 38 10.97 2.63 2.49
N ASP A 39 10.30 1.65 3.08
CA ASP A 39 9.17 0.91 2.52
C ASP A 39 8.34 0.28 3.65
N MET A 40 7.22 -0.34 3.30
CA MET A 40 6.31 -1.02 4.19
C MET A 40 6.02 -2.46 3.73
N THR A 41 7.01 -3.15 3.16
CA THR A 41 6.81 -4.53 2.67
C THR A 41 6.36 -5.49 3.79
N TRP A 42 6.57 -5.14 5.06
CA TRP A 42 6.07 -5.89 6.22
C TRP A 42 4.53 -5.93 6.35
N LEU A 43 3.77 -5.12 5.60
CA LEU A 43 2.30 -5.19 5.53
C LEU A 43 1.77 -6.56 5.04
N ILE A 44 2.62 -7.38 4.44
CA ILE A 44 2.29 -8.78 4.09
C ILE A 44 1.95 -9.64 5.33
N LEU A 45 2.39 -9.21 6.52
CA LEU A 45 2.15 -9.89 7.80
C LEU A 45 0.84 -9.46 8.46
N THR A 46 0.07 -8.56 7.83
CA THR A 46 -1.15 -7.94 8.36
C THR A 46 -2.35 -8.30 7.44
N PRO A 47 -2.86 -9.53 7.49
CA PRO A 47 -3.80 -10.06 6.49
C PRO A 47 -5.21 -9.49 6.67
N ASN A 48 -5.48 -8.87 7.82
CA ASN A 48 -6.76 -8.27 8.17
C ASN A 48 -6.69 -6.74 8.21
N LEU A 49 -5.65 -6.14 7.61
CA LEU A 49 -5.54 -4.70 7.47
C LEU A 49 -6.70 -4.15 6.64
N ARG A 50 -7.45 -3.23 7.24
CA ARG A 50 -8.57 -2.51 6.63
C ARG A 50 -8.26 -1.04 6.40
N THR A 51 -7.34 -0.48 7.17
CA THR A 51 -7.10 0.97 7.17
C THR A 51 -5.63 1.29 7.26
N LEU A 52 -5.14 2.10 6.32
CA LEU A 52 -3.76 2.55 6.25
C LEU A 52 -3.71 4.07 6.12
N TYR A 53 -3.14 4.73 7.13
CA TYR A 53 -2.83 6.15 7.11
C TYR A 53 -1.31 6.35 7.11
N ILE A 54 -0.80 7.10 6.15
CA ILE A 54 0.60 7.47 6.06
C ILE A 54 0.67 8.98 5.88
N TYR A 55 1.22 9.66 6.88
CA TYR A 55 1.41 11.11 6.86
C TYR A 55 2.85 11.45 7.17
N TRP A 56 3.62 11.80 6.14
CA TRP A 56 5.05 11.83 6.33
C TRP A 56 5.88 12.44 5.18
N ARG A 57 6.86 13.30 5.48
CA ARG A 57 7.85 13.83 4.51
C ARG A 57 9.03 12.87 4.27
N ALA A 58 8.79 11.71 3.67
CA ALA A 58 9.85 10.71 3.36
C ALA A 58 10.48 10.90 1.97
N LYS A 59 11.62 10.23 1.81
CA LYS A 59 12.18 9.82 0.52
C LYS A 59 11.65 8.46 0.04
N MET A 60 10.52 7.99 0.57
CA MET A 60 9.92 6.69 0.25
C MET A 60 9.39 6.77 -1.17
N GLU A 61 9.88 5.90 -2.04
CA GLU A 61 9.46 5.85 -3.44
C GLU A 61 8.33 4.86 -3.67
N GLU A 62 8.24 3.82 -2.84
CA GLU A 62 7.25 2.75 -2.95
C GLU A 62 6.77 2.34 -1.55
N ILE A 63 5.45 2.15 -1.37
CA ILE A 63 4.92 1.61 -0.10
C ILE A 63 5.24 0.12 0.00
N LEU A 64 5.07 -0.63 -1.09
CA LEU A 64 5.42 -2.04 -1.17
C LEU A 64 6.53 -2.22 -2.19
N ASN A 65 7.72 -2.57 -1.72
CA ASN A 65 8.89 -2.72 -2.58
C ASN A 65 8.88 -4.07 -3.32
N GLU A 66 8.97 -4.01 -4.65
CA GLU A 66 8.91 -5.18 -5.53
C GLU A 66 10.08 -6.14 -5.32
N GLY A 67 11.31 -5.63 -5.30
CA GLY A 67 12.52 -6.45 -5.15
C GLY A 67 12.49 -7.29 -3.88
N LYS A 68 12.12 -6.65 -2.75
CA LYS A 68 11.96 -7.34 -1.46
C LYS A 68 10.83 -8.35 -1.47
N LEU A 69 9.75 -8.11 -2.20
CA LEU A 69 8.65 -9.06 -2.27
C LEU A 69 8.99 -10.26 -3.16
N GLY A 70 9.76 -10.06 -4.23
CA GLY A 70 10.28 -11.15 -5.07
C GLY A 70 11.20 -12.11 -4.30
N GLU A 71 12.05 -11.58 -3.41
CA GLU A 71 12.88 -12.38 -2.50
C GLU A 71 12.01 -13.23 -1.56
N VAL A 72 10.92 -12.67 -1.04
CA VAL A 72 9.95 -13.37 -0.18
C VAL A 72 9.19 -14.45 -0.96
N VAL A 73 8.73 -14.15 -2.19
CA VAL A 73 8.04 -15.14 -3.06
C VAL A 73 8.91 -16.36 -3.33
N GLY A 74 10.20 -16.15 -3.65
CA GLY A 74 11.14 -17.25 -3.92
C GLY A 74 11.39 -18.19 -2.74
N VAL A 75 11.26 -17.68 -1.50
CA VAL A 75 11.45 -18.47 -0.26
C VAL A 75 10.17 -19.22 0.14
N ILE A 76 8.99 -18.65 -0.15
CA ILE A 76 7.72 -19.10 0.43
C ILE A 76 6.88 -19.90 -0.56
N GLY A 77 7.20 -19.89 -1.86
CA GLY A 77 6.52 -20.71 -2.87
C GLY A 77 5.06 -20.33 -3.12
N ILE A 78 4.60 -19.21 -2.57
CA ILE A 78 3.26 -18.65 -2.84
C ILE A 78 3.41 -17.64 -3.97
N PRO A 79 2.71 -17.81 -5.12
CA PRO A 79 3.00 -17.04 -6.32
C PRO A 79 2.88 -15.53 -6.13
N TYR A 80 2.01 -15.07 -5.23
CA TYR A 80 1.81 -13.65 -4.96
C TYR A 80 1.26 -13.53 -3.55
N PRO A 81 2.02 -13.06 -2.54
CA PRO A 81 1.40 -12.63 -1.29
C PRO A 81 0.46 -11.51 -1.69
N LYS A 82 -0.86 -11.69 -1.56
CA LYS A 82 -1.86 -10.68 -1.89
C LYS A 82 -1.95 -9.76 -0.67
N PRO A 83 -1.08 -8.75 -0.53
CA PRO A 83 -1.04 -7.97 0.68
C PRO A 83 -2.27 -7.07 0.59
N ILE A 84 -2.99 -6.85 1.68
CA ILE A 84 -3.90 -5.70 1.76
C ILE A 84 -5.23 -5.88 0.96
N LEU A 85 -5.63 -7.10 0.56
CA LEU A 85 -6.93 -7.33 -0.10
C LEU A 85 -8.16 -6.82 0.67
N LYS A 86 -8.07 -6.77 2.00
CA LYS A 86 -9.17 -6.32 2.88
C LYS A 86 -9.14 -4.81 3.15
N LEU A 87 -8.26 -4.06 2.50
CA LEU A 87 -8.15 -2.62 2.71
C LEU A 87 -9.39 -1.92 2.21
N GLU A 88 -9.97 -1.13 3.11
CA GLU A 88 -11.15 -0.32 2.89
C GLU A 88 -10.81 1.16 2.78
N THR A 89 -9.74 1.59 3.45
CA THR A 89 -9.35 3.00 3.53
C THR A 89 -7.85 3.17 3.39
N LEU A 90 -7.46 3.99 2.42
CA LEU A 90 -6.09 4.39 2.16
C LEU A 90 -5.99 5.92 2.25
N ASN A 91 -5.10 6.42 3.09
CA ASN A 91 -4.83 7.85 3.18
C ASN A 91 -3.33 8.10 3.14
N LEU A 92 -2.90 8.80 2.10
CA LEU A 92 -1.51 9.12 1.82
C LEU A 92 -1.35 10.64 1.80
N ARG A 93 -0.47 11.16 2.64
CA ARG A 93 -0.22 12.59 2.70
C ARG A 93 1.24 12.97 2.91
N ASP A 94 1.66 14.01 2.21
CA ASP A 94 3.00 14.62 2.24
C ASP A 94 4.13 13.69 1.75
N LEU A 95 3.82 12.65 0.98
CA LEU A 95 4.79 11.68 0.44
C LEU A 95 5.32 12.15 -0.93
N LEU A 96 6.14 13.20 -0.93
CA LEU A 96 6.58 13.89 -2.14
C LEU A 96 7.35 13.02 -3.14
N LYS A 97 8.04 11.98 -2.66
CA LYS A 97 8.85 11.07 -3.48
C LYS A 97 8.15 9.77 -3.86
N LEU A 98 6.91 9.58 -3.40
CA LEU A 98 6.18 8.33 -3.64
C LEU A 98 5.77 8.25 -5.10
N LYS A 99 6.26 7.24 -5.81
CA LYS A 99 6.00 6.99 -7.23
C LYS A 99 4.92 5.94 -7.44
N SER A 100 4.81 4.98 -6.52
CA SER A 100 3.85 3.89 -6.59
C SER A 100 3.43 3.40 -5.20
N ILE A 101 2.21 2.91 -5.08
CA ILE A 101 1.76 2.16 -3.89
C ILE A 101 2.20 0.70 -4.01
N TYR A 102 2.04 0.17 -5.22
CA TYR A 102 2.44 -1.16 -5.65
C TYR A 102 2.93 -1.09 -7.09
N TRP A 103 3.80 -2.02 -7.50
CA TRP A 103 4.40 -2.01 -8.84
C TRP A 103 3.41 -2.36 -9.94
N ASP A 104 2.37 -3.13 -9.61
CA ASP A 104 1.22 -3.43 -10.48
C ASP A 104 -0.07 -2.80 -9.92
N ALA A 105 -1.11 -2.74 -10.74
CA ALA A 105 -2.41 -2.27 -10.30
C ALA A 105 -3.07 -3.38 -9.45
N LEU A 106 -3.09 -3.21 -8.12
CA LEU A 106 -3.70 -4.18 -7.22
C LEU A 106 -5.22 -4.13 -7.31
N PRO A 107 -5.90 -5.29 -7.34
CA PRO A 107 -7.32 -5.34 -7.04
C PRO A 107 -7.46 -5.10 -5.54
N PHE A 108 -7.95 -3.92 -5.15
CA PHE A 108 -8.39 -3.69 -3.77
C PHE A 108 -9.91 -3.92 -3.68
N PRO A 109 -10.40 -5.17 -3.66
CA PRO A 109 -11.82 -5.46 -3.81
C PRO A 109 -12.69 -4.85 -2.70
N CYS A 110 -12.10 -4.56 -1.54
CA CYS A 110 -12.80 -3.98 -0.39
C CYS A 110 -12.63 -2.46 -0.27
N LEU A 111 -11.94 -1.80 -1.19
CA LEU A 111 -11.62 -0.38 -1.07
C LEU A 111 -12.86 0.48 -1.20
N LYS A 112 -13.03 1.40 -0.26
CA LYS A 112 -14.17 2.32 -0.19
C LYS A 112 -13.71 3.77 -0.24
N HIS A 113 -12.55 4.07 0.33
CA HIS A 113 -12.04 5.44 0.47
C HIS A 113 -10.56 5.53 0.14
N ILE A 114 -10.21 6.47 -0.72
CA ILE A 114 -8.83 6.87 -1.00
C ILE A 114 -8.72 8.37 -0.77
N ARG A 115 -7.72 8.78 -0.01
CA ARG A 115 -7.35 10.17 0.18
C ARG A 115 -5.88 10.37 -0.16
N ILE A 116 -5.58 11.22 -1.13
CA ILE A 116 -4.21 11.52 -1.57
C ILE A 116 -3.99 13.03 -1.53
N ALA A 117 -3.06 13.49 -0.69
CA ALA A 117 -2.74 14.91 -0.55
C ALA A 117 -1.24 15.15 -0.58
N HIS A 118 -0.77 16.07 -1.42
CA HIS A 118 0.67 16.41 -1.52
C HIS A 118 1.58 15.19 -1.84
N CYS A 119 1.17 14.33 -2.78
CA CYS A 119 1.95 13.20 -3.30
C CYS A 119 2.22 13.39 -4.80
N GLN A 120 3.05 14.38 -5.15
CA GLN A 120 3.18 14.88 -6.53
C GLN A 120 3.83 13.90 -7.52
N GLU A 121 4.71 13.02 -7.05
CA GLU A 121 5.37 12.01 -7.90
C GLU A 121 4.52 10.74 -8.08
N LEU A 122 3.35 10.65 -7.43
CA LEU A 122 2.48 9.47 -7.48
C LEU A 122 1.71 9.44 -8.81
N GLN A 123 2.41 9.00 -9.85
CA GLN A 123 1.91 8.94 -11.22
C GLN A 123 1.27 7.59 -11.56
N LYS A 124 1.65 6.51 -10.86
CA LYS A 124 1.19 5.16 -11.18
C LYS A 124 -0.15 4.84 -10.53
N HIS A 125 -0.98 4.18 -11.34
CA HIS A 125 -2.29 3.64 -11.05
C HIS A 125 -2.35 2.85 -9.72
N PRO A 126 -2.90 3.41 -8.64
CA PRO A 126 -3.08 2.64 -7.40
C PRO A 126 -4.22 1.62 -7.51
N LEU A 127 -4.98 1.63 -8.61
CA LEU A 127 -6.21 0.87 -8.78
C LEU A 127 -6.25 0.16 -10.13
N ASN A 128 -6.82 -1.04 -10.21
CA ASN A 128 -7.22 -1.64 -11.49
C ASN A 128 -8.75 -1.73 -11.58
N SER A 129 -9.30 -2.10 -12.74
CA SER A 129 -10.75 -2.27 -12.96
C SER A 129 -11.47 -3.21 -11.98
N ASP A 130 -10.73 -4.00 -11.20
CA ASP A 130 -11.29 -4.91 -10.20
C ASP A 130 -11.33 -4.29 -8.78
N SER A 131 -10.76 -3.10 -8.58
CA SER A 131 -10.67 -2.44 -7.27
C SER A 131 -11.96 -1.77 -6.81
N ALA A 132 -12.93 -1.57 -7.70
CA ALA A 132 -14.23 -0.96 -7.38
C ALA A 132 -15.42 -1.87 -7.70
N LYS A 133 -15.18 -3.14 -8.09
CA LYS A 133 -16.26 -4.08 -8.43
C LYS A 133 -17.15 -4.33 -7.22
N GLY A 134 -18.33 -3.70 -7.21
CA GLY A 134 -19.36 -3.87 -6.19
C GLY A 134 -19.29 -2.90 -5.01
N ASN A 135 -18.39 -1.91 -5.00
CA ASN A 135 -18.30 -0.90 -3.94
C ASN A 135 -18.30 0.51 -4.53
N LEU A 136 -18.97 1.44 -3.84
CA LEU A 136 -18.88 2.87 -4.16
C LEU A 136 -17.53 3.39 -3.68
N LEU A 137 -16.64 3.71 -4.62
CA LEU A 137 -15.30 4.21 -4.31
C LEU A 137 -15.32 5.74 -4.21
N THR A 138 -14.97 6.27 -3.05
CA THR A 138 -14.74 7.71 -2.84
C THR A 138 -13.25 8.00 -2.99
N ILE A 139 -12.90 8.90 -3.91
CA ILE A 139 -11.52 9.36 -4.09
C ILE A 139 -11.45 10.85 -3.82
N GLU A 140 -10.64 11.20 -2.85
CA GLU A 140 -10.31 12.57 -2.48
C GLU A 140 -8.85 12.84 -2.85
N GLY A 141 -8.61 13.92 -3.59
CA GLY A 141 -7.30 14.22 -4.12
C GLY A 141 -7.03 15.71 -4.17
N SER A 142 -5.77 16.12 -3.95
CA SER A 142 -5.36 17.49 -4.30
C SER A 142 -5.48 17.72 -5.81
N LYS A 143 -5.85 18.93 -6.22
CA LYS A 143 -6.03 19.29 -7.64
C LYS A 143 -4.84 18.90 -8.52
N ASP A 144 -3.62 19.22 -8.07
CA ASP A 144 -2.38 18.92 -8.81
C ASP A 144 -2.15 17.41 -9.01
N TRP A 145 -2.60 16.59 -8.06
CA TRP A 145 -2.54 15.14 -8.20
C TRP A 145 -3.56 14.62 -9.20
N TRP A 146 -4.78 15.17 -9.20
CA TRP A 146 -5.81 14.84 -10.18
C TRP A 146 -5.40 15.14 -11.62
N GLU A 147 -4.68 16.23 -11.84
CA GLU A 147 -4.22 16.64 -13.18
C GLU A 147 -3.07 15.78 -13.71
N THR A 148 -2.36 15.05 -12.84
CA THR A 148 -1.14 14.31 -13.19
C THR A 148 -1.34 12.80 -13.26
N VAL A 149 -2.40 12.27 -12.68
CA VAL A 149 -2.68 10.83 -12.63
C VAL A 149 -3.40 10.34 -13.90
N GLU A 150 -2.86 9.30 -14.53
CA GLU A 150 -3.51 8.61 -15.64
C GLU A 150 -4.59 7.65 -15.12
N TRP A 151 -5.80 7.68 -15.70
CA TRP A 151 -6.94 6.85 -15.28
C TRP A 151 -7.29 5.74 -16.29
N LYS A 152 -7.51 4.53 -15.78
CA LYS A 152 -7.91 3.28 -16.46
C LYS A 152 -9.30 2.82 -16.00
N MET A 153 -9.90 3.51 -15.03
CA MET A 153 -11.25 3.26 -14.54
C MET A 153 -12.28 4.14 -15.26
N LYS A 154 -13.52 3.66 -15.35
CA LYS A 154 -14.64 4.45 -15.88
C LYS A 154 -15.20 5.37 -14.77
N PRO A 155 -15.57 6.63 -15.08
CA PRO A 155 -16.05 7.59 -14.09
C PRO A 155 -17.30 7.18 -13.29
N LEU A 156 -18.10 6.24 -13.80
CA LEU A 156 -19.39 5.83 -13.22
C LEU A 156 -19.29 5.13 -11.84
N GLU A 157 -18.10 4.68 -11.45
CA GLU A 157 -17.86 3.94 -10.20
C GLU A 157 -17.24 4.81 -9.09
N MET A 158 -17.09 6.12 -9.33
CA MET A 158 -16.26 7.01 -8.52
C MET A 158 -17.02 8.26 -8.07
N LEU A 159 -17.00 8.54 -6.76
CA LEU A 159 -17.38 9.85 -6.21
C LEU A 159 -16.12 10.67 -5.93
N PHE A 160 -16.13 11.91 -6.42
CA PHE A 160 -14.95 12.77 -6.44
C PHE A 160 -15.11 13.95 -5.49
N SER A 161 -14.06 14.27 -4.74
CA SER A 161 -13.93 15.54 -4.03
C SER A 161 -12.49 16.06 -4.09
N LEU A 162 -12.36 17.39 -4.13
CA LEU A 162 -11.08 18.09 -4.10
C LEU A 162 -10.70 18.44 -2.65
N LEU A 163 -9.41 18.31 -2.33
CA LEU A 163 -8.83 18.62 -1.02
C LEU A 163 -8.14 19.98 -0.97
#